data_AF-A0A388PKB5-F1
#
_entry.id   AF-A0A388PKB5-F1
#
_cell.length_a   1.000
_cell.length_b   1.000
_cell.length_c   1.000
_cell.angle_alpha   90.00
_cell.angle_beta   90.00
_cell.angle_gamma   90.00
#
_symmetry.space_group_name_H-M   'P 1'
#
loop_
_entity.id
_entity.type
_entity.pdbx_description
1 polymer ?
#
loop_
_entity_poly.entity_id
_entity_poly.type
_entity_poly.pdbx_seq_one_letter_code
_entity_poly.pdbx_strand_id
1 'polypeptide(L)'
;MNHVPSPVLSRRRGFSLIEVTLAIGILGLAILSLVGILSATFSQVSEIMETNRALAGVTRLIGALDNPRTIVHINSGDTAATNTRFLHQGISTIDPAPGGAPNFDLAYRLLSTATTANSAVWLYVYDRRSVGLDRASRVSGGLETFDITSNPSSMEVAFVSDRNFTFDMASQRNVIGAPMRVRLTLSRLLVGQRTVVDVTTSEPSAARYAAGGALPADPKDYALAYLPVVAEFFPHDYTLPTGPGGFTTSEQTPLLIQNIVINR
;
A
#
# COMPACT_ATOMS: atom_id res chain seq x y z
N MET A 1 -86.77 21.97 -37.07
CA MET A 1 -85.36 22.08 -37.52
C MET A 1 -84.49 21.92 -36.29
N ASN A 2 -83.88 20.75 -36.10
CA ASN A 2 -83.08 20.45 -34.90
C ASN A 2 -81.63 20.84 -35.15
N HIS A 3 -81.09 21.76 -34.34
CA HIS A 3 -79.67 22.09 -34.32
C HIS A 3 -78.92 20.99 -33.57
N VAL A 4 -78.03 20.29 -34.26
CA VAL A 4 -77.01 19.45 -33.63
C VAL A 4 -75.81 20.35 -33.30
N PRO A 5 -75.33 20.42 -32.04
CA PRO A 5 -74.10 21.14 -31.74
C PRO A 5 -72.89 20.31 -32.18
N SER A 6 -72.04 20.89 -33.02
CA SER A 6 -70.76 20.32 -33.42
C SER A 6 -69.82 20.20 -32.22
N PRO A 7 -69.00 19.14 -32.11
CA PRO A 7 -68.01 19.03 -31.04
C PRO A 7 -66.97 20.15 -31.18
N VAL A 8 -66.72 20.89 -30.10
CA VAL A 8 -65.61 21.84 -30.03
C VAL A 8 -64.33 21.01 -30.05
N LEU A 9 -63.65 20.96 -31.20
CA LEU A 9 -62.32 20.40 -31.31
C LEU A 9 -61.39 21.22 -30.44
N SER A 10 -60.98 20.66 -29.30
CA SER A 10 -59.95 21.24 -28.44
C SER A 10 -58.68 21.38 -29.28
N ARG A 11 -58.37 22.63 -29.67
CA ARG A 11 -57.19 22.95 -30.48
C ARG A 11 -55.96 22.62 -29.66
N ARG A 12 -55.32 21.48 -29.95
CA ARG A 12 -54.01 21.14 -29.38
C ARG A 12 -53.07 22.31 -29.69
N ARG A 13 -52.73 23.11 -28.67
CA ARG A 13 -51.72 24.16 -28.80
C ARG A 13 -50.40 23.46 -29.06
N GLY A 14 -49.82 23.67 -30.23
CA GLY A 14 -48.46 23.21 -30.52
C GLY A 14 -47.47 23.92 -29.58
N PHE A 15 -46.33 23.28 -29.32
CA PHE A 15 -45.29 23.84 -28.47
C PHE A 15 -44.67 25.08 -29.12
N SER A 16 -44.38 26.10 -28.31
CA SER A 16 -43.64 27.28 -28.76
C SER A 16 -42.17 26.93 -28.99
N LEU A 17 -41.52 27.59 -29.95
CA LEU A 17 -40.08 27.45 -30.20
C LEU A 17 -39.25 27.67 -28.93
N ILE A 18 -39.65 28.65 -28.11
CA ILE A 18 -38.99 28.98 -26.83
C ILE A 18 -39.13 27.84 -25.82
N GLU A 19 -40.28 27.17 -25.75
CA GLU A 19 -40.47 26.02 -24.84
C GLU A 19 -39.59 24.84 -25.27
N VAL A 20 -39.47 24.61 -26.58
CA VAL A 20 -38.63 23.54 -27.12
C VAL A 20 -37.15 23.82 -26.90
N THR A 21 -36.68 25.04 -27.16
CA THR A 21 -35.26 25.39 -26.93
C THR A 21 -34.90 25.38 -25.44
N LEU A 22 -35.80 25.85 -24.58
CA LEU A 22 -35.64 25.77 -23.12
C LEU A 22 -35.64 24.32 -22.63
N ALA A 23 -36.53 23.47 -23.14
CA ALA A 23 -36.57 22.05 -22.78
C ALA A 23 -35.28 21.31 -23.21
N ILE A 24 -34.78 21.58 -24.41
CA ILE A 24 -33.49 21.02 -24.88
C ILE A 24 -32.33 21.54 -24.02
N GLY A 25 -32.34 22.83 -23.65
CA GLY A 25 -31.33 23.41 -22.77
C GLY A 25 -31.30 22.77 -21.38
N ILE A 26 -32.48 22.57 -20.77
CA ILE A 26 -32.61 21.90 -19.47
C ILE A 26 -32.17 20.44 -19.56
N LEU A 27 -32.58 19.73 -20.62
CA LEU A 27 -32.17 18.34 -20.83
C LEU A 27 -30.66 18.21 -20.99
N GLY A 28 -30.03 19.11 -21.77
CA GLY A 28 -28.59 19.16 -21.94
C GLY A 28 -27.85 19.39 -20.62
N LEU A 29 -28.29 20.35 -19.81
CA LEU A 29 -27.71 20.62 -18.50
C LEU A 29 -27.91 19.45 -17.52
N ALA A 30 -29.07 18.80 -17.54
CA ALA A 30 -29.36 17.64 -16.71
C ALA A 30 -28.44 16.45 -17.04
N ILE A 31 -28.19 16.18 -18.32
CA ILE A 31 -27.27 15.11 -18.75
C ILE A 31 -25.83 15.44 -18.35
N LEU A 32 -25.37 16.68 -18.55
CA LEU A 32 -24.02 17.10 -18.13
C LEU A 32 -23.83 16.99 -16.62
N SER A 33 -24.84 17.40 -15.83
CA SER A 33 -24.83 17.24 -14.38
C SER A 33 -24.78 15.77 -13.96
N LEU A 34 -25.57 14.90 -14.61
CA LEU A 34 -25.56 13.47 -14.35
C LEU A 34 -24.17 12.86 -14.63
N VAL A 35 -23.57 13.16 -15.79
CA VAL A 35 -22.22 12.69 -16.15
C VAL A 35 -21.17 13.16 -15.13
N GLY A 36 -21.27 14.42 -14.67
CA GLY A 36 -20.39 14.95 -13.64
C GLY A 36 -20.51 14.19 -12.31
N ILE A 37 -21.73 13.90 -11.88
CA ILE A 37 -22.00 13.14 -10.65
C ILE A 37 -21.50 11.70 -10.78
N LEU A 38 -21.70 11.02 -11.93
CA LEU A 38 -21.18 9.67 -12.14
C LEU A 38 -19.65 9.62 -12.07
N SER A 39 -18.98 10.58 -12.72
CA SER A 39 -17.51 10.67 -12.68
C SER A 39 -16.99 10.82 -11.25
N ALA A 40 -17.58 11.74 -10.47
CA ALA A 40 -17.24 11.93 -9.06
C ALA A 40 -17.53 10.68 -8.22
N THR A 41 -18.66 10.02 -8.47
CA THR A 41 -19.04 8.78 -7.77
C THR A 41 -18.05 7.66 -8.05
N PHE A 42 -17.62 7.47 -9.30
CA PHE A 42 -16.62 6.44 -9.63
C PHE A 42 -15.26 6.73 -9.02
N SER A 43 -14.83 8.00 -9.01
CA SER A 43 -13.60 8.41 -8.32
C SER A 43 -13.67 8.08 -6.83
N GLN A 44 -14.79 8.41 -6.19
CA GLN A 44 -15.01 8.15 -4.77
C GLN A 44 -15.04 6.65 -4.46
N VAL A 45 -15.70 5.84 -5.31
CA VAL A 45 -15.71 4.38 -5.14
C VAL A 45 -14.30 3.80 -5.28
N SER A 46 -13.51 4.27 -6.25
CA SER A 46 -12.12 3.86 -6.41
C SER A 46 -11.28 4.18 -5.18
N GLU A 47 -11.40 5.41 -4.66
CA GLU A 47 -10.69 5.85 -3.46
C GLU A 47 -11.09 4.99 -2.25
N ILE A 48 -12.38 4.72 -2.05
CA ILE A 48 -12.88 3.85 -0.98
C ILE A 48 -12.30 2.43 -1.11
N MET A 49 -12.24 1.88 -2.33
CA MET A 49 -11.66 0.56 -2.58
C MET A 49 -10.18 0.52 -2.23
N GLU A 50 -9.42 1.55 -2.61
CA GLU A 50 -8.00 1.67 -2.30
C GLU A 50 -7.76 1.85 -0.79
N THR A 51 -8.54 2.68 -0.11
CA THR A 51 -8.44 2.85 1.36
C THR A 51 -8.77 1.55 2.09
N ASN A 52 -9.81 0.82 1.67
CA ASN A 52 -10.15 -0.49 2.26
C ASN A 52 -9.01 -1.51 2.09
N ARG A 53 -8.36 -1.50 0.92
CA ARG A 53 -7.18 -2.32 0.69
C ARG A 53 -5.98 -1.89 1.54
N ALA A 54 -5.78 -0.59 1.73
CA ALA A 54 -4.74 -0.07 2.61
C ALA A 54 -4.95 -0.52 4.06
N LEU A 55 -6.20 -0.51 4.55
CA LEU A 55 -6.56 -0.99 5.89
C LEU A 55 -6.24 -2.48 6.09
N ALA A 56 -6.56 -3.33 5.12
CA ALA A 56 -6.15 -4.74 5.15
C ALA A 56 -4.61 -4.87 5.15
N GLY A 57 -3.94 -4.01 4.37
CA GLY A 57 -2.49 -3.93 4.31
C GLY A 57 -1.82 -3.56 5.63
N VAL A 58 -2.44 -2.70 6.45
CA VAL A 58 -1.94 -2.32 7.77
C VAL A 58 -1.77 -3.54 8.67
N THR A 59 -2.78 -4.41 8.77
CA THR A 59 -2.70 -5.60 9.62
C THR A 59 -1.56 -6.52 9.17
N ARG A 60 -1.41 -6.72 7.86
CA ARG A 60 -0.31 -7.55 7.33
C ARG A 60 1.06 -6.92 7.56
N LEU A 61 1.17 -5.60 7.39
CA LEU A 61 2.38 -4.82 7.64
C LEU A 61 2.80 -4.93 9.11
N ILE A 62 1.88 -4.74 10.06
CA ILE A 62 2.19 -4.87 11.50
C ILE A 62 2.73 -6.27 11.78
N GLY A 63 2.05 -7.33 11.33
CA GLY A 63 2.53 -8.71 11.53
C GLY A 63 3.88 -8.98 10.83
N ALA A 64 4.18 -8.29 9.73
CA ALA A 64 5.47 -8.38 9.06
C ALA A 64 6.58 -7.62 9.83
N LEU A 65 6.26 -6.53 10.51
CA LEU A 65 7.21 -5.78 11.35
C LEU A 65 7.45 -6.48 12.71
N ASP A 66 6.44 -7.17 13.26
CA ASP A 66 6.59 -8.02 14.44
C ASP A 66 7.38 -9.31 14.13
N ASN A 67 7.32 -9.78 12.88
CA ASN A 67 8.12 -10.89 12.38
C ASN A 67 8.79 -10.56 11.03
N PRO A 68 9.89 -9.78 11.04
CA PRO A 68 10.58 -9.32 9.83
C PRO A 68 11.12 -10.45 8.96
N ARG A 69 11.26 -11.66 9.51
CA ARG A 69 11.66 -12.84 8.74
C ARG A 69 10.63 -13.26 7.70
N THR A 70 9.40 -12.75 7.78
CA THR A 70 8.34 -12.97 6.78
C THR A 70 8.34 -11.94 5.66
N ILE A 71 9.14 -10.87 5.76
CA ILE A 71 9.28 -9.87 4.70
C ILE A 71 10.11 -10.48 3.59
N VAL A 72 9.58 -10.50 2.38
CA VAL A 72 10.28 -10.99 1.19
C VAL A 72 11.35 -10.01 0.76
N HIS A 73 12.52 -10.49 0.35
CA HIS A 73 13.56 -9.66 -0.23
C HIS A 73 13.63 -9.86 -1.75
N ILE A 74 13.51 -8.78 -2.50
CA ILE A 74 13.61 -8.76 -3.96
C ILE A 74 14.82 -7.89 -4.35
N ASN A 75 15.69 -8.43 -5.19
CA ASN A 75 16.83 -7.68 -5.71
C ASN A 75 16.37 -6.69 -6.79
N SER A 76 17.13 -5.61 -6.98
CA SER A 76 16.93 -4.67 -8.08
C SER A 76 16.98 -5.39 -9.43
N GLY A 77 16.05 -5.06 -10.32
CA GLY A 77 15.99 -5.61 -11.67
C GLY A 77 15.71 -7.11 -11.76
N ASP A 78 15.27 -7.76 -10.67
CA ASP A 78 14.95 -9.18 -10.68
C ASP A 78 13.73 -9.46 -11.57
N THR A 79 13.97 -10.04 -12.74
CA THR A 79 12.95 -10.45 -13.72
C THR A 79 12.41 -11.86 -13.44
N ALA A 80 12.93 -12.53 -12.42
CA ALA A 80 12.53 -13.87 -11.96
C ALA A 80 12.39 -13.89 -10.44
N ALA A 81 11.76 -12.87 -9.86
CA ALA A 81 11.65 -12.64 -8.41
C ALA A 81 10.91 -13.78 -7.67
N THR A 82 11.63 -14.86 -7.36
CA THR A 82 11.08 -16.04 -6.69
C THR A 82 10.82 -15.80 -5.20
N ASN A 83 10.01 -16.67 -4.58
CA ASN A 83 9.64 -16.60 -3.16
C ASN A 83 10.67 -17.23 -2.22
N THR A 84 11.94 -17.20 -2.58
CA THR A 84 12.96 -18.04 -1.96
C THR A 84 13.85 -17.29 -0.97
N ARG A 85 13.78 -15.94 -0.96
CA ARG A 85 14.64 -15.10 -0.12
C ARG A 85 13.82 -14.13 0.73
N PHE A 86 14.16 -14.07 2.02
CA PHE A 86 13.56 -13.15 2.98
C PHE A 86 14.54 -12.05 3.39
N LEU A 87 14.03 -10.96 3.97
CA LEU A 87 14.77 -9.75 4.33
C LEU A 87 16.10 -10.05 5.06
N HIS A 88 16.05 -10.88 6.09
CA HIS A 88 17.22 -11.26 6.89
C HIS A 88 18.29 -12.05 6.11
N GLN A 89 17.90 -12.75 5.04
CA GLN A 89 18.82 -13.44 4.13
C GLN A 89 19.27 -12.50 3.00
N GLY A 90 18.46 -11.48 2.72
CA GLY A 90 18.65 -10.41 1.75
C GLY A 90 19.81 -9.48 2.08
N ILE A 91 19.86 -9.06 3.34
CA ILE A 91 20.68 -7.94 3.80
C ILE A 91 21.44 -8.37 5.05
N SER A 92 22.75 -8.61 4.92
CA SER A 92 23.60 -9.10 6.00
C SER A 92 23.73 -8.12 7.17
N THR A 93 23.52 -6.82 6.96
CA THR A 93 23.53 -5.83 8.05
C THR A 93 22.28 -5.91 8.94
N ILE A 94 21.18 -6.48 8.44
CA ILE A 94 19.94 -6.68 9.22
C ILE A 94 20.10 -7.88 10.16
N ASP A 95 20.61 -9.01 9.65
CA ASP A 95 20.89 -10.21 10.46
C ASP A 95 22.37 -10.65 10.29
N PRO A 96 23.32 -9.99 10.98
CA PRO A 96 24.76 -10.31 10.88
C PRO A 96 25.11 -11.72 11.37
N ALA A 97 24.24 -12.33 12.18
CA ALA A 97 24.33 -13.71 12.63
C ALA A 97 23.00 -14.43 12.30
N PRO A 98 22.84 -14.91 11.04
CA PRO A 98 21.57 -15.40 10.53
C PRO A 98 20.86 -16.39 11.46
N GLY A 99 19.63 -16.06 11.85
CA GLY A 99 18.81 -16.88 12.75
C GLY A 99 19.06 -16.68 14.24
N GLY A 100 20.04 -15.85 14.62
CA GLY A 100 20.40 -15.59 16.02
C GLY A 100 19.79 -14.31 16.60
N ALA A 101 19.43 -13.32 15.78
CA ALA A 101 18.87 -12.07 16.28
C ALA A 101 17.35 -12.16 16.56
N PRO A 102 16.87 -11.57 17.67
CA PRO A 102 15.45 -11.39 17.95
C PRO A 102 14.74 -10.57 16.87
N ASN A 103 13.42 -10.77 16.71
CA ASN A 103 12.64 -10.05 15.69
C ASN A 103 12.67 -8.53 15.87
N PHE A 104 12.64 -8.04 17.10
CA PHE A 104 12.77 -6.61 17.38
C PHE A 104 14.09 -6.05 16.84
N ASP A 105 15.21 -6.74 17.06
CA ASP A 105 16.53 -6.29 16.58
C ASP A 105 16.58 -6.22 15.05
N LEU A 106 15.90 -7.15 14.36
CA LEU A 106 15.77 -7.12 12.90
C LEU A 106 14.95 -5.91 12.43
N ALA A 107 13.79 -5.68 13.06
CA ALA A 107 12.93 -4.54 12.74
C ALA A 107 13.63 -3.21 13.06
N TYR A 108 14.33 -3.14 14.18
CA TYR A 108 15.13 -2.00 14.60
C TYR A 108 16.22 -1.69 13.57
N ARG A 109 17.01 -2.67 13.15
CA ARG A 109 18.08 -2.47 12.16
C ARG A 109 17.55 -2.08 10.78
N LEU A 110 16.35 -2.56 10.41
CA LEU A 110 15.67 -2.10 9.21
C LEU A 110 15.31 -0.62 9.31
N LEU A 111 14.77 -0.18 10.46
CA LEU A 111 14.05 1.10 10.60
C LEU A 111 14.83 2.22 11.30
N SER A 112 15.93 1.93 11.98
CA SER A 112 16.67 2.91 12.82
C SER A 112 17.26 4.06 12.01
N THR A 113 17.45 3.88 10.71
CA THR A 113 17.95 4.90 9.78
C THR A 113 16.82 5.70 9.12
N ALA A 114 15.56 5.30 9.27
CA ALA A 114 14.38 5.88 8.63
C ALA A 114 13.90 7.19 9.29
N THR A 115 14.83 8.10 9.58
CA THR A 115 14.61 9.33 10.34
C THR A 115 13.87 10.43 9.57
N THR A 116 13.86 10.36 8.23
CA THR A 116 13.26 11.35 7.32
C THR A 116 12.64 10.67 6.10
N ALA A 117 11.88 11.41 5.29
CA ALA A 117 11.34 10.89 4.02
C ALA A 117 12.45 10.40 3.05
N ASN A 118 13.63 11.04 3.06
CA ASN A 118 14.75 10.69 2.18
C ASN A 118 15.44 9.37 2.60
N SER A 119 15.48 9.11 3.91
CA SER A 119 16.04 7.89 4.50
C SER A 119 14.98 6.83 4.80
N ALA A 120 13.73 7.06 4.40
CA ALA A 120 12.62 6.18 4.68
C ALA A 120 12.84 4.77 4.12
N VAL A 121 12.28 3.79 4.83
CA VAL A 121 12.21 2.42 4.36
C VAL A 121 10.94 2.26 3.53
N TRP A 122 11.09 1.71 2.33
CA TRP A 122 9.97 1.44 1.44
C TRP A 122 9.67 -0.04 1.41
N LEU A 123 8.42 -0.38 1.72
CA LEU A 123 7.89 -1.73 1.61
C LEU A 123 6.71 -1.74 0.64
N TYR A 124 6.43 -2.92 0.09
CA TYR A 124 5.32 -3.16 -0.81
C TYR A 124 4.40 -4.19 -0.21
N VAL A 125 3.13 -3.84 -0.05
CA VAL A 125 2.10 -4.71 0.52
C VAL A 125 1.14 -5.10 -0.59
N TYR A 126 0.94 -6.39 -0.81
CA TYR A 126 0.09 -6.84 -1.92
C TYR A 126 -0.55 -8.18 -1.65
N ASP A 127 -1.69 -8.41 -2.30
CA ASP A 127 -2.29 -9.73 -2.39
C ASP A 127 -1.55 -10.54 -3.43
N ARG A 128 -1.19 -11.76 -3.05
CA ARG A 128 -0.62 -12.73 -3.96
C ARG A 128 -1.57 -13.91 -4.07
N ARG A 129 -1.79 -14.36 -5.29
CA ARG A 129 -2.45 -15.64 -5.53
C ARG A 129 -1.48 -16.78 -5.25
N SER A 130 -1.89 -17.71 -4.41
CA SER A 130 -1.14 -18.97 -4.26
C SER A 130 -1.49 -19.88 -5.44
N VAL A 131 -0.47 -20.42 -6.10
CA VAL A 131 -0.63 -21.41 -7.17
C VAL A 131 -0.20 -22.75 -6.59
N GLY A 132 -1.17 -23.62 -6.32
CA GLY A 132 -0.93 -24.98 -5.84
C GLY A 132 -0.75 -25.97 -7.00
N LEU A 133 -0.18 -27.13 -6.71
CA LEU A 133 -0.24 -28.27 -7.62
C LEU A 133 -1.70 -28.69 -7.80
N ASP A 134 -2.10 -28.98 -9.03
CA ASP A 134 -3.41 -29.53 -9.33
C ASP A 134 -3.64 -30.84 -8.57
N ARG A 135 -4.83 -30.97 -7.98
CA ARG A 135 -5.22 -32.16 -7.24
C ARG A 135 -5.22 -33.40 -8.14
N ALA A 136 -5.50 -33.25 -9.43
CA ALA A 136 -5.44 -34.34 -10.41
C ALA A 136 -3.99 -34.75 -10.77
N SER A 137 -3.06 -33.80 -10.82
CA SER A 137 -1.62 -34.01 -11.05
C SER A 137 -0.98 -34.92 -9.99
N ARG A 138 -1.39 -34.79 -8.71
CA ARG A 138 -0.88 -35.62 -7.60
C ARG A 138 -1.22 -37.11 -7.74
N VAL A 139 -2.25 -37.47 -8.49
CA VAL A 139 -2.78 -38.85 -8.53
C VAL A 139 -2.21 -39.63 -9.72
N SER A 140 -1.68 -38.97 -10.76
CA SER A 140 -1.42 -39.63 -12.05
C SER A 140 0.05 -39.68 -12.50
N GLY A 141 1.02 -39.35 -11.65
CA GLY A 141 2.45 -39.48 -11.98
C GLY A 141 2.89 -38.75 -13.27
N GLY A 142 2.08 -37.80 -13.74
CA GLY A 142 2.32 -37.00 -14.95
C GLY A 142 3.08 -35.72 -14.63
N LEU A 143 3.44 -34.98 -15.69
CA LEU A 143 4.07 -33.66 -15.58
C LEU A 143 3.28 -32.76 -14.62
N GLU A 144 3.99 -32.07 -13.72
CA GLU A 144 3.39 -31.18 -12.73
C GLU A 144 2.50 -30.14 -13.41
N THR A 145 1.19 -30.29 -13.27
CA THR A 145 0.19 -29.32 -13.70
C THR A 145 -0.22 -28.47 -12.50
N PHE A 146 -0.29 -27.15 -12.69
CA PHE A 146 -0.61 -26.19 -11.64
C PHE A 146 -2.09 -25.79 -11.71
N ASP A 147 -2.77 -25.81 -10.57
CA ASP A 147 -4.16 -25.38 -10.48
C ASP A 147 -4.23 -23.86 -10.32
N ILE A 148 -4.34 -23.18 -11.46
CA ILE A 148 -4.56 -21.74 -11.54
C ILE A 148 -5.99 -21.32 -11.15
N THR A 149 -6.88 -22.26 -10.83
CA THR A 149 -8.25 -22.00 -10.36
C THR A 149 -8.38 -22.05 -8.84
N SER A 150 -7.39 -22.63 -8.15
CA SER A 150 -7.26 -22.51 -6.69
C SER A 150 -7.25 -21.04 -6.27
N ASN A 151 -8.08 -20.72 -5.26
CA ASN A 151 -8.38 -19.34 -4.85
C ASN A 151 -7.91 -18.92 -3.44
N PRO A 152 -6.87 -19.52 -2.81
CA PRO A 152 -6.28 -18.87 -1.66
C PRO A 152 -5.36 -17.73 -2.14
N SER A 153 -5.77 -16.49 -1.87
CA SER A 153 -4.85 -15.35 -1.87
C SER A 153 -4.37 -15.06 -0.46
N SER A 154 -3.15 -14.55 -0.36
CA SER A 154 -2.57 -14.10 0.90
C SER A 154 -1.85 -12.77 0.70
N MET A 155 -2.04 -11.84 1.64
CA MET A 155 -1.27 -10.60 1.63
C MET A 155 0.18 -10.89 2.03
N GLU A 156 1.12 -10.33 1.28
CA GLU A 156 2.55 -10.39 1.53
C GLU A 156 3.13 -8.98 1.66
N VAL A 157 4.31 -8.90 2.28
CA VAL A 157 5.11 -7.67 2.36
C VAL A 157 6.46 -7.96 1.73
N ALA A 158 6.89 -7.10 0.81
CA ALA A 158 8.19 -7.19 0.16
C ALA A 158 9.01 -5.93 0.38
N PHE A 159 10.32 -6.14 0.50
CA PHE A 159 11.35 -5.12 0.41
C PHE A 159 12.06 -5.28 -0.94
N VAL A 160 12.22 -4.19 -1.68
CA VAL A 160 12.98 -4.17 -2.94
C VAL A 160 14.21 -3.30 -2.76
N SER A 161 15.39 -3.82 -3.09
CA SER A 161 16.66 -3.16 -2.76
C SER A 161 16.85 -1.78 -3.39
N ASP A 162 16.30 -1.55 -4.58
CA ASP A 162 16.32 -0.26 -5.28
C ASP A 162 15.05 0.58 -5.09
N ARG A 163 14.12 0.12 -4.22
CA ARG A 163 12.82 0.75 -4.00
C ARG A 163 11.99 0.82 -5.28
N ASN A 164 12.12 -0.17 -6.17
CA ASN A 164 11.35 -0.20 -7.41
C ASN A 164 10.71 -1.57 -7.65
N PHE A 165 9.47 -1.73 -7.22
CA PHE A 165 8.67 -2.92 -7.50
C PHE A 165 8.10 -2.85 -8.94
N THR A 166 8.75 -3.53 -9.87
CA THR A 166 8.38 -3.49 -11.29
C THR A 166 7.18 -4.34 -11.64
N PHE A 167 6.62 -4.13 -12.83
CA PHE A 167 5.54 -4.96 -13.36
C PHE A 167 5.98 -6.42 -13.53
N ASP A 168 7.21 -6.67 -14.00
CA ASP A 168 7.75 -8.02 -14.15
C ASP A 168 7.85 -8.74 -12.80
N MET A 169 8.32 -8.05 -11.75
CA MET A 169 8.32 -8.59 -10.38
C MET A 169 6.91 -8.94 -9.90
N ALA A 170 5.92 -8.10 -10.20
CA ALA A 170 4.52 -8.34 -9.84
C ALA A 170 3.95 -9.57 -10.55
N SER A 171 4.21 -9.69 -11.86
CA SER A 171 3.78 -10.78 -12.71
C SER A 171 4.33 -12.13 -12.24
N GLN A 172 5.66 -12.22 -12.03
CA GLN A 172 6.32 -13.45 -11.58
C GLN A 172 5.85 -13.92 -10.20
N ARG A 173 5.39 -12.99 -9.38
CA ARG A 173 4.91 -13.27 -8.03
C ARG A 173 3.41 -13.50 -7.96
N ASN A 174 2.70 -13.52 -9.09
CA ASN A 174 1.24 -13.67 -9.15
C ASN A 174 0.52 -12.63 -8.26
N VAL A 175 0.98 -11.38 -8.31
CA VAL A 175 0.35 -10.27 -7.57
C VAL A 175 -1.03 -9.97 -8.17
N ILE A 176 -2.02 -9.79 -7.29
CA ILE A 176 -3.37 -9.40 -7.67
C ILE A 176 -3.47 -7.87 -7.62
N GLY A 177 -3.75 -7.26 -8.78
CA GLY A 177 -3.78 -5.81 -8.95
C GLY A 177 -2.40 -5.16 -8.76
N ALA A 178 -2.38 -3.84 -8.48
CA ALA A 178 -1.15 -3.12 -8.15
C ALA A 178 -0.82 -3.22 -6.65
N PRO A 179 0.43 -3.36 -6.20
CA PRO A 179 0.77 -3.34 -4.79
C PRO A 179 0.44 -1.99 -4.13
N MET A 180 0.39 -1.94 -2.81
CA MET A 180 0.45 -0.70 -2.05
C MET A 180 1.90 -0.41 -1.70
N ARG A 181 2.33 0.83 -1.92
CA ARG A 181 3.63 1.31 -1.43
C ARG A 181 3.46 1.82 -0.01
N VAL A 182 4.37 1.44 0.86
CA VAL A 182 4.39 1.91 2.24
C VAL A 182 5.70 2.59 2.53
N ARG A 183 5.62 3.87 2.87
CA ARG A 183 6.75 4.63 3.40
C ARG A 183 6.76 4.49 4.92
N LEU A 184 7.85 3.97 5.46
CA LEU A 184 8.07 3.85 6.90
C LEU A 184 9.10 4.89 7.35
N THR A 185 8.75 5.67 8.36
CA THR A 185 9.64 6.61 9.03
C THR A 185 9.54 6.50 10.54
N LEU A 186 10.59 6.87 11.26
CA LEU A 186 10.56 6.95 12.72
C LEU A 186 9.54 8.00 13.17
N SER A 187 8.76 7.66 14.18
CA SER A 187 7.71 8.55 14.67
C SER A 187 8.28 9.71 15.48
N ARG A 188 7.63 10.86 15.36
CA ARG A 188 7.91 12.05 16.20
C ARG A 188 7.61 11.80 17.68
N LEU A 189 6.95 10.69 18.03
CA LEU A 189 6.79 10.25 19.42
C LEU A 189 8.12 9.99 20.14
N LEU A 190 9.20 9.75 19.41
CA LEU A 190 10.55 9.64 19.99
C LEU A 190 11.10 10.99 20.46
N VAL A 191 10.61 12.12 19.95
CA VAL A 191 11.18 13.43 20.25
C VAL A 191 11.08 13.71 21.75
N GLY A 192 12.23 14.03 22.36
CA GLY A 192 12.33 14.26 23.80
C GLY A 192 12.53 12.99 24.64
N GLN A 193 12.49 11.80 24.06
CA GLN A 193 12.76 10.54 24.77
C GLN A 193 14.26 10.29 24.92
N ARG A 194 14.65 9.57 25.98
CA ARG A 194 16.03 9.08 26.17
C ARG A 194 16.17 7.75 25.46
N THR A 195 16.68 7.78 24.23
CA THR A 195 16.73 6.61 23.35
C THR A 195 18.01 5.80 23.46
N VAL A 196 19.02 6.29 24.19
CA VAL A 196 20.36 5.69 24.24
C VAL A 196 20.68 5.25 25.66
N VAL A 197 21.21 4.04 25.82
CA VAL A 197 21.80 3.55 27.07
C VAL A 197 23.23 4.08 27.17
N ASP A 198 23.58 4.65 28.32
CA ASP A 198 24.96 5.03 28.61
C ASP A 198 25.78 3.76 28.87
N VAL A 199 26.79 3.51 28.04
CA VAL A 199 27.66 2.32 28.11
C VAL A 199 28.48 2.23 29.41
N THR A 200 28.62 3.34 30.14
CA THR A 200 29.40 3.41 31.39
C THR A 200 28.53 3.13 32.60
N THR A 201 27.29 3.63 32.61
CA THR A 201 26.38 3.52 33.77
C THR A 201 25.29 2.48 33.60
N SER A 202 25.06 1.98 32.38
CA SER A 202 23.92 1.14 32.00
C SER A 202 22.55 1.78 32.25
N GLU A 203 22.50 3.10 32.38
CA GLU A 203 21.27 3.88 32.56
C GLU A 203 20.90 4.66 31.29
N PRO A 204 19.64 5.07 31.10
CA PRO A 204 19.27 5.94 29.98
C PRO A 204 20.02 7.26 30.02
N SER A 205 20.74 7.56 28.93
CA SER A 205 21.52 8.78 28.77
C SER A 205 20.67 10.03 28.99
N ALA A 206 21.28 11.09 29.53
CA ALA A 206 20.63 12.38 29.67
C ALA A 206 20.23 13.00 28.31
N ALA A 207 20.92 12.62 27.23
CA ALA A 207 20.63 13.07 25.88
C ALA A 207 19.23 12.61 25.43
N ARG A 208 18.46 13.54 24.86
CA ARG A 208 17.13 13.29 24.34
C ARG A 208 17.14 13.26 22.83
N TYR A 209 16.34 12.39 22.24
CA TYR A 209 16.19 12.27 20.80
C TYR A 209 15.61 13.57 20.22
N ALA A 210 16.29 14.11 19.21
CA ALA A 210 15.83 15.23 18.41
C ALA A 210 15.12 14.72 17.15
N ALA A 211 14.16 15.48 16.63
CA ALA A 211 13.47 15.12 15.39
C ALA A 211 14.48 14.95 14.24
N GLY A 212 14.43 13.81 13.54
CA GLY A 212 15.39 13.48 12.47
C GLY A 212 16.77 13.05 12.97
N GLY A 213 16.99 12.98 14.29
CA GLY A 213 18.23 12.51 14.89
C GLY A 213 18.48 11.02 14.64
N ALA A 214 19.74 10.60 14.76
CA ALA A 214 20.09 9.20 14.65
C ALA A 214 19.73 8.42 15.93
N LEU A 215 19.31 7.18 15.76
CA LEU A 215 19.26 6.20 16.85
C LEU A 215 20.61 5.47 17.00
N PRO A 216 20.89 4.82 18.14
CA PRO A 216 22.07 3.96 18.29
C PRO A 216 22.16 2.92 17.18
N ALA A 217 23.37 2.63 16.71
CA ALA A 217 23.57 1.67 15.63
C ALA A 217 23.24 0.23 16.07
N ASP A 218 23.64 -0.15 17.28
CA ASP A 218 23.31 -1.44 17.87
C ASP A 218 21.97 -1.35 18.62
N PRO A 219 20.99 -2.24 18.34
CA PRO A 219 19.78 -2.36 19.15
C PRO A 219 20.04 -2.45 20.65
N LYS A 220 21.15 -3.05 21.10
CA LYS A 220 21.47 -3.22 22.52
C LYS A 220 21.63 -1.90 23.27
N ASP A 221 22.11 -0.87 22.58
CA ASP A 221 22.30 0.47 23.14
C ASP A 221 21.01 1.30 23.08
N TYR A 222 19.93 0.76 22.51
CA TYR A 222 18.62 1.39 22.49
C TYR A 222 17.88 1.18 23.82
N ALA A 223 17.51 2.30 24.46
CA ALA A 223 17.01 2.30 25.83
C ALA A 223 15.49 2.07 25.96
N LEU A 224 14.71 2.25 24.89
CA LEU A 224 13.24 2.10 24.96
C LEU A 224 12.82 0.66 24.67
N ALA A 225 11.72 0.24 25.30
CA ALA A 225 11.10 -1.08 25.07
C ALA A 225 10.26 -1.15 23.78
N TYR A 226 10.16 -0.05 23.05
CA TYR A 226 9.33 0.06 21.86
C TYR A 226 9.97 0.98 20.83
N LEU A 227 9.67 0.76 19.55
CA LEU A 227 10.07 1.60 18.43
C LEU A 227 8.80 2.09 17.71
N PRO A 228 8.41 3.37 17.86
CA PRO A 228 7.26 3.91 17.17
C PRO A 228 7.64 4.35 15.76
N VAL A 229 6.86 3.92 14.77
CA VAL A 229 7.03 4.27 13.36
C VAL A 229 5.73 4.78 12.75
N VAL A 230 5.85 5.63 11.74
CA VAL A 230 4.75 6.10 10.91
C VAL A 230 4.79 5.33 9.60
N ALA A 231 3.67 4.70 9.25
CA ALA A 231 3.45 4.03 7.98
C ALA A 231 2.48 4.85 7.13
N GLU A 232 2.95 5.32 5.98
CA GLU A 232 2.16 6.07 5.02
C GLU A 232 1.93 5.20 3.78
N PHE A 233 0.66 4.98 3.41
CA PHE A 233 0.26 4.12 2.31
C PHE A 233 -0.03 4.94 1.06
N PHE A 234 0.52 4.52 -0.06
CA PHE A 234 0.34 5.15 -1.37
C PHE A 234 -0.08 4.10 -2.39
N PRO A 235 -0.93 4.45 -3.36
CA PRO A 235 -1.18 3.57 -4.50
C PRO A 235 0.14 3.35 -5.23
N HIS A 236 0.33 2.19 -5.86
CA HIS A 236 1.46 1.95 -6.75
C HIS A 236 1.03 2.07 -8.20
N ASP A 237 1.86 2.75 -8.99
CA ASP A 237 1.73 2.81 -10.44
C ASP A 237 3.09 2.41 -11.04
N TYR A 238 3.04 1.63 -12.12
CA TYR A 238 4.21 1.19 -12.86
C TYR A 238 4.67 2.23 -13.89
N THR A 239 3.84 3.22 -14.20
CA THR A 239 4.13 4.26 -15.20
C THR A 239 4.85 5.47 -14.60
N LEU A 240 5.68 6.15 -15.38
CA LEU A 240 6.31 7.41 -14.96
C LEU A 240 5.25 8.52 -14.80
N PRO A 241 5.40 9.46 -13.85
CA PRO A 241 6.57 9.74 -13.02
C PRO A 241 6.60 9.00 -11.67
N THR A 242 5.52 8.31 -11.32
CA THR A 242 5.33 7.60 -10.06
C THR A 242 5.93 6.20 -10.08
N GLY A 243 6.33 5.70 -11.25
CA GLY A 243 7.02 4.43 -11.47
C GLY A 243 8.48 4.43 -11.02
N PRO A 244 9.41 3.79 -11.74
CA PRO A 244 10.67 3.25 -11.21
C PRO A 244 11.52 4.28 -10.46
N GLY A 245 11.35 4.32 -9.13
CA GLY A 245 12.04 5.22 -8.18
C GLY A 245 11.52 6.66 -8.12
N GLY A 246 10.73 7.13 -9.10
CA GLY A 246 10.29 8.54 -9.20
C GLY A 246 9.32 8.98 -8.10
N PHE A 247 8.62 8.04 -7.46
CA PHE A 247 7.76 8.34 -6.31
C PHE A 247 8.55 8.72 -5.04
N THR A 248 9.84 8.40 -4.96
CA THR A 248 10.65 8.78 -3.78
C THR A 248 10.93 10.27 -3.72
N THR A 249 10.79 10.97 -4.85
CA THR A 249 10.99 12.42 -4.99
C THR A 249 9.70 13.18 -5.30
N SER A 250 8.59 12.47 -5.57
CA SER A 250 7.28 13.06 -5.84
C SER A 250 6.50 13.26 -4.54
N GLU A 251 6.00 14.48 -4.32
CA GLU A 251 5.05 14.72 -3.23
C GLU A 251 3.68 14.15 -3.61
N GLN A 252 3.28 13.08 -2.92
CA GLN A 252 1.95 12.49 -3.03
C GLN A 252 1.27 12.52 -1.66
N THR A 253 -0.05 12.70 -1.65
CA THR A 253 -0.85 12.53 -0.44
C THR A 253 -1.06 11.03 -0.19
N PRO A 254 -0.76 10.52 1.02
CA PRO A 254 -1.03 9.13 1.35
C PRO A 254 -2.53 8.87 1.46
N LEU A 255 -2.96 7.67 1.07
CA LEU A 255 -4.33 7.17 1.24
C LEU A 255 -4.66 6.94 2.71
N LEU A 256 -3.65 6.55 3.49
CA LEU A 256 -3.78 6.19 4.89
C LEU A 256 -2.44 6.44 5.59
N ILE A 257 -2.51 6.99 6.80
CA ILE A 257 -1.36 7.14 7.69
C ILE A 257 -1.67 6.37 8.98
N GLN A 258 -0.76 5.49 9.38
CA GLN A 258 -0.88 4.68 10.58
C GLN A 258 0.36 4.86 11.46
N ASN A 259 0.15 5.13 12.74
CA ASN A 259 1.21 4.99 13.74
C ASN A 259 1.27 3.52 14.20
N ILE A 260 2.44 2.91 14.12
CA ILE A 260 2.72 1.54 14.53
C ILE A 260 3.75 1.58 15.65
N VAL A 261 3.55 0.78 16.69
CA VAL A 261 4.52 0.63 17.79
C VAL A 261 5.02 -0.80 17.76
N ILE A 262 6.31 -0.97 17.48
CA ILE A 262 6.98 -2.27 17.48
C ILE A 262 7.55 -2.50 18.86
N ASN A 263 7.18 -3.60 19.52
CA ASN A 263 7.63 -3.89 20.88
C ASN A 263 8.86 -4.79 20.87
N ARG A 264 9.71 -4.61 21.89
CA ARG A 264 10.90 -5.43 22.12
C ARG A 264 10.57 -6.80 22.71
#